data_AF-K8MXY8-F1
#
_entry.id   AF-K8MXY8-F1
#
_cell.length_a   1.000
_cell.length_b   1.000
_cell.length_c   1.000
_cell.angle_alpha   90.00
_cell.angle_beta   90.00
_cell.angle_gamma   90.00
#
_symmetry.space_group_name_H-M   'P 1'
#
loop_
_entity.id
_entity.type
_entity.pdbx_description
1 polymer ?
#
loop_
_entity_poly.entity_id
_entity_poly.type
_entity_poly.pdbx_seq_one_letter_code
_entity_poly.pdbx_strand_id
1 'polypeptide(L)' 'MSNKVSIMQEMFKKEGSDELVPAVTIILDGQIRNIIDALSEQNGYEGYPEAISEILFKGIEGMIKK' A
#
# COMPACT_ATOMS: atom_id res chain seq x y z
N MET A 1 -12.56 -18.37 -1.71
CA MET A 1 -11.24 -17.77 -2.01
C MET A 1 -10.92 -16.83 -0.86
N SER A 2 -9.71 -16.90 -0.29
CA SER A 2 -9.34 -16.09 0.87
C SER A 2 -8.65 -14.81 0.40
N ASN A 3 -9.07 -13.66 0.92
CA ASN A 3 -8.32 -12.41 0.78
C ASN A 3 -7.10 -12.50 1.69
N LYS A 4 -5.90 -12.49 1.12
CA LYS A 4 -4.68 -12.58 1.90
C LYS A 4 -3.85 -11.31 1.69
N VAL A 5 -3.86 -10.48 2.72
CA VAL A 5 -2.92 -9.36 2.86
C VAL A 5 -2.02 -9.69 4.03
N SER A 6 -0.71 -9.60 3.82
CA SER A 6 0.27 -9.67 4.91
C SER A 6 1.04 -8.37 4.96
N ILE A 7 1.13 -7.78 6.15
CA ILE A 7 1.78 -6.50 6.38
C ILE A 7 2.93 -6.74 7.36
N MET A 8 4.13 -6.34 6.96
CA MET A 8 5.33 -6.43 7.77
C MET A 8 5.85 -5.03 8.02
N GLN A 9 6.21 -4.74 9.27
CA GLN A 9 6.85 -3.47 9.64
C GLN A 9 8.35 -3.70 9.80
N GLU A 10 9.11 -2.80 9.20
CA GLU A 10 10.57 -2.72 9.29
C GLU A 10 10.95 -1.31 9.73
N MET A 11 12.11 -1.14 10.37
CA MET A 11 12.62 0.18 10.77
C MET A 11 13.87 0.48 9.95
N PHE A 12 13.87 1.62 9.27
CA PHE A 12 15.00 2.06 8.44
C PHE A 12 15.67 3.28 9.07
N LYS A 13 17.00 3.31 9.06
CA LYS A 13 17.75 4.51 9.42
C LYS A 13 17.64 5.52 8.28
N LYS A 14 17.11 6.70 8.58
CA LYS A 14 16.99 7.78 7.59
C LYS A 14 18.38 8.31 7.23
N GLU A 15 18.64 8.46 5.94
CA GLU A 15 19.94 8.94 5.46
C GLU A 15 20.23 10.35 6.03
N GLY A 16 21.43 10.54 6.60
CA GLY A 16 21.83 11.79 7.25
C GLY A 16 21.21 12.05 8.63
N SER A 17 20.56 11.07 9.26
CA SER A 17 19.95 11.18 10.59
C SER A 17 20.12 9.93 11.44
N ASP A 18 20.07 10.08 12.77
CA ASP A 18 19.94 8.95 13.72
C ASP A 18 18.47 8.53 13.93
N GLU A 19 17.54 9.17 13.23
CA GLU A 19 16.12 8.85 13.23
C GLU A 19 15.84 7.50 12.53
N LEU A 20 15.06 6.66 13.20
CA LEU A 20 14.49 5.44 12.64
C LEU A 20 13.09 5.72 12.10
N VAL A 21 12.88 5.50 10.81
CA VAL A 21 11.58 5.64 10.15
C VAL A 21 10.94 4.26 9.96
N PRO A 22 9.66 4.07 10.28
CA PRO A 22 8.96 2.84 9.99
C PRO A 22 8.70 2.73 8.49
N ALA A 23 9.07 1.58 7.91
CA ALA A 23 8.65 1.17 6.59
C ALA A 23 7.71 -0.02 6.70
N VAL A 24 6.85 -0.16 5.70
CA VAL A 24 5.84 -1.20 5.66
C VAL A 24 5.96 -1.96 4.35
N THR A 25 6.20 -3.26 4.44
CA THR A 25 6.16 -4.18 3.32
C THR A 25 4.79 -4.84 3.27
N ILE A 26 4.10 -4.71 2.14
CA ILE A 26 2.76 -5.29 1.92
C ILE A 26 2.86 -6.41 0.89
N ILE A 27 2.42 -7.61 1.28
CA ILE A 27 2.32 -8.77 0.41
C ILE A 27 0.84 -8.98 0.09
N LEU A 28 0.52 -8.93 -1.20
CA LEU A 28 -0.84 -9.05 -1.74
C LEU A 28 -0.98 -10.39 -2.46
N ASP A 29 -1.93 -11.22 -2.02
CA ASP A 29 -2.18 -12.54 -2.61
C ASP A 29 -3.67 -12.88 -2.68
N GLY A 30 -4.03 -13.73 -3.63
CA GLY A 30 -5.40 -14.12 -3.91
C GLY A 30 -6.21 -12.99 -4.54
N GLN A 31 -7.48 -12.85 -4.14
CA GLN A 31 -8.41 -11.94 -4.81
C GLN A 31 -8.03 -10.47 -4.71
N ILE A 32 -7.34 -10.05 -3.64
CA ILE A 32 -6.93 -8.65 -3.50
C ILE A 32 -5.94 -8.24 -4.56
N ARG A 33 -5.02 -9.13 -4.96
CA ARG A 33 -4.10 -8.89 -6.07
C ARG A 33 -4.86 -8.59 -7.36
N ASN A 34 -5.83 -9.44 -7.70
CA ASN A 34 -6.65 -9.27 -8.91
C ASN A 34 -7.44 -7.95 -8.91
N ILE A 35 -7.90 -7.49 -7.73
CA ILE A 35 -8.59 -6.20 -7.61
C ILE A 35 -7.61 -5.05 -7.87
N ILE A 36 -6.40 -5.10 -7.32
CA ILE A 36 -5.37 -4.08 -7.55
C ILE A 36 -4.93 -4.07 -9.02
N ASP A 37 -4.79 -5.23 -9.65
CA ASP A 37 -4.51 -5.35 -11.08
C ASP A 37 -5.60 -4.64 -11.91
N ALA A 38 -6.88 -4.95 -11.65
CA ALA A 38 -7.99 -4.32 -12.35
C ALA A 38 -8.06 -2.80 -12.15
N LEU A 39 -7.80 -2.33 -10.92
CA LEU A 39 -7.74 -0.88 -10.63
C LEU A 39 -6.57 -0.21 -11.35
N SER A 40 -5.42 -0.89 -11.45
CA SER A 40 -4.25 -0.37 -12.17
C SER A 40 -4.52 -0.23 -13.65
N GLU A 41 -5.15 -1.22 -14.27
CA GLU A 41 -5.57 -1.13 -15.68
C GLU A 41 -6.58 -0.02 -15.93
N GLN A 42 -7.56 0.16 -15.04
CA GLN A 42 -8.62 1.16 -15.19
C GLN A 42 -8.13 2.60 -15.05
N ASN A 43 -7.18 2.83 -14.14
CA ASN A 43 -6.70 4.17 -13.80
C ASN A 43 -5.34 4.51 -14.45
N GLY A 44 -4.72 3.54 -15.14
CA GLY A 44 -3.45 3.72 -15.85
C GLY A 44 -2.24 3.84 -14.91
N TYR A 45 -2.26 3.17 -13.76
CA TYR A 45 -1.14 3.19 -12.83
C TYR A 45 0.08 2.47 -13.40
N GLU A 46 1.27 3.04 -13.20
CA GLU A 46 2.54 2.46 -13.66
C GLU A 46 2.93 1.21 -12.86
N GLY A 47 2.37 1.06 -11.65
CA GLY A 47 2.56 -0.14 -10.86
C GLY A 47 1.85 -0.12 -9.50
N TYR A 48 2.06 -1.21 -8.77
CA TYR A 48 1.46 -1.44 -7.47
C TYR A 48 1.73 -0.34 -6.43
N PRO A 49 2.96 0.24 -6.33
CA PRO A 49 3.20 1.31 -5.36
C PRO A 49 2.30 2.53 -5.56
N GLU A 50 2.07 2.92 -6.82
CA GLU A 50 1.20 4.05 -7.15
C GLU A 50 -0.26 3.74 -6.81
N ALA A 51 -0.76 2.59 -7.26
CA ALA A 51 -2.11 2.12 -6.97
C ALA A 51 -2.38 2.05 -5.46
N ILE A 52 -1.44 1.49 -4.71
CA ILE A 52 -1.55 1.33 -3.25
C ILE A 52 -1.45 2.68 -2.54
N SER A 53 -0.58 3.58 -2.99
CA SER A 53 -0.48 4.95 -2.45
C SER A 53 -1.82 5.67 -2.55
N GLU A 54 -2.45 5.66 -3.73
CA GLU A 54 -3.74 6.32 -3.93
C GLU A 54 -4.86 5.69 -3.10
N ILE A 55 -4.91 4.35 -3.03
CA ILE A 55 -5.88 3.62 -2.19
C ILE A 55 -5.71 3.99 -0.72
N LEU A 56 -4.47 4.04 -0.22
CA LEU A 56 -4.17 4.43 1.16
C LEU A 56 -4.63 5.87 1.44
N PHE A 57 -4.31 6.83 0.56
CA PHE A 57 -4.73 8.22 0.73
C PHE A 57 -6.26 8.38 0.71
N LYS A 58 -6.94 7.79 -0.27
CA LYS A 58 -8.41 7.79 -0.34
C LYS A 58 -9.04 7.15 0.90
N GLY A 59 -8.46 6.05 1.38
CA GLY A 59 -8.89 5.39 2.61
C GLY A 59 -8.75 6.29 3.85
N ILE A 60 -7.58 6.94 4.02
CA ILE A 60 -7.31 7.86 5.12
C ILE A 60 -8.27 9.06 5.07
N GLU A 61 -8.45 9.68 3.91
CA GLU A 61 -9.40 10.79 3.76
C GLU A 61 -10.82 10.38 4.17
N GLY A 62 -11.26 9.18 3.78
CA GLY A 62 -12.57 8.65 4.18
C GLY A 62 -12.70 8.40 5.69
N MET A 63 -11.59 8.16 6.39
CA MET A 63 -11.58 8.03 7.85
C MET A 63 -11.57 9.38 8.57
N ILE A 64 -10.91 10.39 8.01
CA ILE A 64 -10.82 11.75 8.59
C ILE A 64 -12.10 12.55 8.33
N LYS A 65 -12.75 12.36 7.18
CA LYS A 65 -14.02 13.04 6.83
C LYS A 65 -15.25 12.47 7.58
N LYS A 66 -15.04 11.69 8.64
CA LYS A 66 -16.07 11.18 9.54
C LYS A 66 -16.19 12.01 10.81
#